data_AF-A0A662BMJ5-F1
#
_entry.id   AF-A0A662BMJ5-F1
#
_cell.length_a   1.000
_cell.length_b   1.000
_cell.length_c   1.000
_cell.angle_alpha   90.00
_cell.angle_beta   90.00
_cell.angle_gamma   90.00
#
_symmetry.space_group_name_H-M   'P 1'
#
loop_
_entity.id
_entity.type
_entity.pdbx_description
1 polymer ?
#
loop_
_entity_poly.entity_id
_entity_poly.type
_entity_poly.pdbx_seq_one_letter_code
_entity_poly.pdbx_strand_id
1 'polypeptide(L)'
;MNEYNKHLLLLIKRLLLVLLLFLLARVFFLILNYPHFSPLGFSEMLKVFFVGMRFDLSVIIYFNIPLILMHILPIGKVKNNRIYQGFIKWYFITINALLIMIDMADARYFDFTLKRSTAFQYQFITGSDEFLVLLPRFIVDYWYVILSWIGAVFLFSFLYSLGDLRKNTFLPVRSKAVSIVYQIVMFAFLMGMMLVGARGGLQNKPLTVSNATKYTSAKYAPIVLNTPFAVMTTFGHKSLEYREYFTLEECHEIYPVLHQYEHADTSF
;
A
#
# COMPACT_ATOMS: atom_id res chain seq x y z
N MET A 1 -0.28 17.71 -29.85
CA MET A 1 0.41 17.08 -28.69
C MET A 1 1.29 15.96 -29.23
N ASN A 2 2.61 16.00 -28.99
CA ASN A 2 3.53 14.95 -29.42
C ASN A 2 3.13 13.60 -28.81
N GLU A 3 3.39 12.48 -29.51
CA GLU A 3 3.07 11.12 -29.02
C GLU A 3 3.57 10.87 -27.60
N TYR A 4 4.79 11.32 -27.31
CA TYR A 4 5.41 11.23 -26.00
C TYR A 4 4.54 11.86 -24.89
N ASN A 5 4.01 13.06 -25.11
CA ASN A 5 3.17 13.75 -24.12
C ASN A 5 1.82 13.05 -23.92
N LYS A 6 1.29 12.36 -24.95
CA LYS A 6 0.08 11.53 -24.79
C LYS A 6 0.36 10.33 -23.88
N HIS A 7 1.50 9.67 -24.03
CA HIS A 7 1.91 8.59 -23.13
C HIS A 7 2.13 9.06 -21.70
N LEU A 8 2.70 10.25 -21.50
CA LEU A 8 2.85 10.86 -20.17
C LEU A 8 1.50 11.20 -19.54
N LEU A 9 0.59 11.82 -20.30
CA LEU A 9 -0.75 12.13 -19.81
C LEU A 9 -1.52 10.85 -19.44
N LEU A 10 -1.39 9.80 -20.26
CA LEU A 10 -1.98 8.50 -19.97
C LEU A 10 -1.41 7.87 -18.69
N LEU A 11 -0.09 7.96 -18.50
CA LEU A 11 0.56 7.50 -17.27
C LEU A 11 -0.01 8.23 -16.05
N ILE A 12 -0.08 9.57 -16.09
CA ILE A 12 -0.63 10.36 -14.98
C ILE A 12 -2.07 9.96 -14.67
N LYS A 13 -2.92 9.82 -15.71
CA LYS A 13 -4.31 9.36 -15.53
C LYS A 13 -4.38 7.99 -14.86
N ARG A 14 -3.50 7.06 -15.26
CA ARG A 14 -3.42 5.72 -14.65
C ARG A 14 -3.00 5.80 -13.19
N LEU A 15 -1.96 6.56 -12.85
CA LEU A 15 -1.52 6.71 -11.46
C LEU A 15 -2.59 7.38 -10.58
N LEU A 16 -3.27 8.40 -11.10
CA LEU A 16 -4.40 9.04 -10.40
C LEU A 16 -5.57 8.10 -10.18
N LEU A 17 -5.85 7.22 -11.15
CA LEU A 17 -6.90 6.21 -11.01
C LEU A 17 -6.58 5.21 -9.88
N VAL A 18 -5.32 4.78 -9.75
CA VAL A 18 -4.91 3.93 -8.62
C VAL A 18 -4.98 4.70 -7.30
N LEU A 19 -4.58 5.97 -7.29
CA LEU A 19 -4.69 6.80 -6.08
C LEU A 19 -6.14 6.91 -5.60
N LEU A 20 -7.10 7.05 -6.54
CA LEU A 20 -8.52 7.02 -6.23
C LEU A 20 -8.95 5.67 -5.61
N LEU A 21 -8.43 4.54 -6.10
CA LEU A 21 -8.72 3.23 -5.50
C LEU A 21 -8.20 3.11 -4.07
N PHE A 22 -6.97 3.55 -3.80
CA PHE A 22 -6.43 3.56 -2.43
C PHE A 22 -7.24 4.47 -1.52
N LEU A 23 -7.72 5.61 -2.04
CA LEU A 23 -8.63 6.48 -1.30
C LEU A 23 -9.94 5.76 -0.95
N LEU A 24 -10.55 5.05 -1.90
CA LEU A 24 -11.76 4.25 -1.67
C LEU A 24 -11.52 3.11 -0.66
N ALA A 25 -10.37 2.42 -0.75
CA ALA A 25 -9.97 1.41 0.22
C ALA A 25 -9.78 2.00 1.63
N ARG A 26 -9.22 3.21 1.75
CA ARG A 26 -9.14 3.94 3.03
C ARG A 26 -10.52 4.32 3.57
N VAL A 27 -11.44 4.78 2.72
CA VAL A 27 -12.83 5.04 3.13
C VAL A 27 -13.48 3.76 3.64
N PHE A 28 -13.33 2.65 2.89
CA PHE A 28 -13.81 1.33 3.30
C PHE A 28 -13.25 0.91 4.66
N PHE A 29 -11.93 1.08 4.86
CA PHE A 29 -11.26 0.82 6.14
C PHE A 29 -11.86 1.65 7.28
N LEU A 30 -12.06 2.95 7.08
CA LEU A 30 -12.62 3.82 8.10
C LEU A 30 -14.07 3.43 8.44
N ILE A 31 -14.88 3.06 7.44
CA ILE A 31 -16.29 2.68 7.66
C ILE A 31 -16.37 1.44 8.55
N LEU A 32 -15.58 0.40 8.28
CA LEU A 32 -15.61 -0.84 9.06
C LEU A 32 -15.12 -0.64 10.49
N ASN A 33 -14.11 0.20 10.67
CA ASN A 33 -13.39 0.36 11.93
C ASN A 33 -13.72 1.66 12.66
N TYR A 34 -14.76 2.39 12.24
CA TYR A 34 -15.15 3.69 12.81
C TYR A 34 -15.28 3.67 14.34
N PRO A 35 -15.86 2.63 14.98
CA PRO A 35 -15.97 2.57 16.44
C PRO A 35 -14.62 2.69 17.16
N HIS A 36 -13.54 2.15 16.59
CA HIS A 36 -12.18 2.22 17.16
C HIS A 36 -11.58 3.62 17.10
N PHE A 37 -12.07 4.49 16.21
CA PHE A 37 -11.53 5.83 15.98
C PHE A 37 -12.40 6.95 16.58
N SER A 38 -13.57 6.64 17.14
CA SER A 38 -14.44 7.66 17.74
C SER A 38 -13.86 8.25 19.04
N PRO A 39 -13.98 9.57 19.29
CA PRO A 39 -14.49 10.60 18.37
C PRO A 39 -13.41 11.06 17.38
N LEU A 40 -13.71 11.00 16.08
CA LEU A 40 -12.86 11.52 15.01
C LEU A 40 -13.47 12.82 14.45
N GLY A 41 -12.84 13.96 14.71
CA GLY A 41 -13.29 15.25 14.17
C GLY A 41 -13.09 15.35 12.64
N PHE A 42 -13.95 16.10 11.95
CA PHE A 42 -13.89 16.27 10.49
C PHE A 42 -12.55 16.82 9.99
N SER A 43 -11.98 17.80 10.70
CA SER A 43 -10.67 18.37 10.35
C SER A 43 -9.54 17.34 10.44
N GLU A 44 -9.55 16.52 11.50
CA GLU A 44 -8.55 15.46 11.68
C GLU A 44 -8.74 14.35 10.65
N MET A 45 -9.98 14.01 10.29
CA MET A 45 -10.26 13.08 9.19
C MET A 45 -9.66 13.57 7.87
N LEU A 46 -9.88 14.83 7.47
CA LEU A 46 -9.29 15.39 6.25
C LEU A 46 -7.76 15.35 6.29
N LYS A 47 -7.17 15.69 7.43
CA LYS A 47 -5.71 15.65 7.64
C LYS A 47 -5.16 14.23 7.47
N VAL A 48 -5.78 13.24 8.11
CA VAL A 48 -5.39 11.83 8.05
C VAL A 48 -5.48 11.29 6.62
N PHE A 49 -6.53 11.65 5.89
CA PHE A 49 -6.70 11.26 4.49
C PHE A 49 -5.65 11.91 3.59
N PHE A 50 -5.39 13.20 3.78
CA PHE A 50 -4.38 13.93 3.01
C PHE A 50 -2.97 13.39 3.24
N VAL A 51 -2.61 13.18 4.50
CA VAL A 51 -1.33 12.57 4.87
C VAL A 51 -1.23 11.14 4.34
N GLY A 52 -2.33 10.38 4.40
CA GLY A 52 -2.38 9.01 3.92
C GLY A 52 -2.11 8.87 2.42
N MET A 53 -2.56 9.82 1.59
CA MET A 53 -2.25 9.84 0.15
C MET A 53 -0.73 9.78 -0.14
N ARG A 54 0.09 10.30 0.78
CA ARG A 54 1.55 10.23 0.68
C ARG A 54 2.09 8.80 0.78
N PHE A 55 1.50 7.98 1.65
CA PHE A 55 1.84 6.57 1.81
C PHE A 55 1.31 5.74 0.63
N ASP A 56 0.11 6.07 0.16
CA ASP A 56 -0.48 5.45 -1.03
C ASP A 56 0.38 5.70 -2.27
N LEU A 57 0.82 6.95 -2.47
CA LEU A 57 1.68 7.32 -3.59
C LEU A 57 3.01 6.55 -3.60
N SER A 58 3.60 6.30 -2.43
CA SER A 58 4.82 5.50 -2.30
C SER A 58 4.60 4.08 -2.84
N VAL A 59 3.54 3.40 -2.39
CA VAL A 59 3.17 2.04 -2.87
C VAL A 59 2.88 2.05 -4.36
N ILE A 60 2.07 3.00 -4.81
CA ILE A 60 1.69 3.11 -6.22
C ILE A 60 2.93 3.22 -7.09
N ILE A 61 3.90 4.06 -6.71
CA ILE A 61 5.14 4.21 -7.48
C ILE A 61 5.94 2.91 -7.46
N TYR A 62 6.24 2.33 -6.28
CA TYR A 62 7.07 1.12 -6.17
C TYR A 62 6.53 -0.06 -6.97
N PHE A 63 5.25 -0.39 -6.82
CA PHE A 63 4.65 -1.54 -7.50
C PHE A 63 4.37 -1.30 -8.99
N ASN A 64 4.27 -0.03 -9.41
CA ASN A 64 4.10 0.33 -10.81
C ASN A 64 5.40 0.77 -11.50
N ILE A 65 6.59 0.62 -10.89
CA ILE A 65 7.89 0.94 -11.54
C ILE A 65 7.98 0.33 -12.95
N PRO A 66 7.68 -0.97 -13.17
CA PRO A 66 7.77 -1.54 -14.51
C PRO A 66 6.85 -0.83 -15.52
N LEU A 67 5.62 -0.52 -15.11
CA LEU A 67 4.67 0.24 -15.92
C LEU A 67 5.16 1.64 -16.22
N ILE A 68 5.70 2.33 -15.22
CA ILE A 68 6.15 3.70 -15.39
C ILE A 68 7.36 3.74 -16.35
N LEU A 69 8.34 2.87 -16.17
CA LEU A 69 9.49 2.75 -17.07
C LEU A 69 9.04 2.49 -18.50
N MET A 70 8.09 1.58 -18.71
CA MET A 70 7.51 1.30 -20.02
C MET A 70 6.87 2.55 -20.68
N HIS A 71 6.24 3.44 -19.91
CA HIS A 71 5.65 4.68 -20.47
C HIS A 71 6.68 5.75 -20.81
N ILE A 72 7.71 5.90 -19.98
CA ILE A 72 8.66 7.02 -20.08
C ILE A 72 9.82 6.68 -21.02
N LEU A 73 10.26 5.42 -21.11
CA LEU A 73 11.40 5.04 -21.95
C LEU A 73 11.22 5.50 -23.42
N PRO A 74 12.21 6.13 -24.06
CA PRO A 74 12.09 6.68 -25.42
C PRO A 74 12.21 5.60 -26.53
N ILE A 75 11.44 4.51 -26.42
CA ILE A 75 11.56 3.30 -27.28
C ILE A 75 10.82 3.41 -28.64
N GLY A 76 10.44 4.61 -29.06
CA GLY A 76 9.77 4.84 -30.36
C GLY A 76 8.51 4.00 -30.58
N LYS A 77 8.37 3.42 -31.79
CA LYS A 77 7.15 2.75 -32.29
C LYS A 77 6.76 1.46 -31.55
N VAL A 78 7.67 0.86 -30.76
CA VAL A 78 7.40 -0.38 -30.00
C VAL A 78 6.25 -0.19 -29.01
N LYS A 79 6.03 1.04 -28.53
CA LYS A 79 4.95 1.39 -27.60
C LYS A 79 3.55 1.14 -28.17
N ASN A 80 3.37 1.19 -29.49
CA ASN A 80 2.07 1.00 -30.12
C ASN A 80 1.75 -0.46 -30.44
N ASN A 81 2.65 -1.40 -30.10
CA ASN A 81 2.39 -2.83 -30.29
C ASN A 81 1.23 -3.29 -29.38
N ARG A 82 0.30 -4.06 -29.95
CA ARG A 82 -0.86 -4.63 -29.23
C ARG A 82 -0.43 -5.53 -28.07
N ILE A 83 0.65 -6.30 -28.25
CA ILE A 83 1.19 -7.17 -27.19
C ILE A 83 1.71 -6.32 -26.03
N TYR A 84 2.44 -5.25 -26.34
CA TYR A 84 3.02 -4.34 -25.36
C TYR A 84 1.95 -3.62 -24.52
N GLN A 85 0.92 -3.07 -25.19
CA GLN A 85 -0.21 -2.44 -24.49
C GLN A 85 -1.06 -3.46 -23.72
N GLY A 86 -1.19 -4.69 -24.23
CA GLY A 86 -1.83 -5.80 -23.53
C GLY A 86 -1.12 -6.16 -22.23
N PHE A 87 0.20 -6.31 -22.27
CA PHE A 87 1.02 -6.56 -21.08
C PHE A 87 0.87 -5.45 -20.05
N ILE A 88 1.01 -4.18 -20.47
CA ILE A 88 0.83 -3.02 -19.59
C ILE A 88 -0.55 -3.04 -18.93
N LYS A 89 -1.61 -3.31 -19.69
CA LYS A 89 -2.98 -3.37 -19.19
C LYS A 89 -3.14 -4.44 -18.12
N TRP A 90 -2.75 -5.68 -18.43
CA TRP A 90 -2.94 -6.80 -17.52
C TRP A 90 -2.04 -6.69 -16.28
N TYR A 91 -0.78 -6.30 -16.44
CA TYR A 91 0.10 -6.00 -15.31
C TYR A 91 -0.52 -4.94 -14.39
N PHE A 92 -0.97 -3.82 -14.96
CA PHE A 92 -1.57 -2.73 -14.19
C PHE A 92 -2.82 -3.16 -13.43
N ILE A 93 -3.72 -3.89 -14.09
CA ILE A 93 -4.97 -4.33 -13.47
C ILE A 93 -4.67 -5.35 -12.36
N THR A 94 -3.88 -6.39 -12.66
CA THR A 94 -3.60 -7.48 -11.72
C THR A 94 -2.84 -7.00 -10.48
N ILE A 95 -1.75 -6.24 -10.66
CA ILE A 95 -0.95 -5.78 -9.51
C ILE A 95 -1.76 -4.86 -8.61
N ASN A 96 -2.45 -3.85 -9.16
CA ASN A 96 -3.22 -2.94 -8.33
C ASN A 96 -4.46 -3.61 -7.73
N ALA A 97 -5.09 -4.59 -8.40
CA ALA A 97 -6.15 -5.40 -7.81
C ALA A 97 -5.67 -6.18 -6.58
N LEU A 98 -4.48 -6.80 -6.65
CA LEU A 98 -3.89 -7.52 -5.51
C LEU A 98 -3.55 -6.58 -4.35
N LEU A 99 -3.00 -5.40 -4.62
CA LEU A 99 -2.71 -4.41 -3.58
C LEU A 99 -3.98 -3.96 -2.83
N ILE A 100 -5.05 -3.68 -3.56
CA ILE A 100 -6.33 -3.30 -2.97
C ILE A 100 -6.96 -4.48 -2.22
N MET A 101 -6.80 -5.72 -2.71
CA MET A 101 -7.26 -6.92 -2.00
C MET A 101 -6.60 -7.02 -0.62
N ILE A 102 -5.27 -6.87 -0.56
CA ILE A 102 -4.49 -6.93 0.67
C ILE A 102 -4.95 -5.84 1.66
N ASP A 103 -5.13 -4.60 1.19
CA ASP A 103 -5.56 -3.49 2.05
C ASP A 103 -7.01 -3.65 2.56
N MET A 104 -7.94 -4.10 1.71
CA MET A 104 -9.33 -4.32 2.09
C MET A 104 -9.52 -5.56 2.98
N ALA A 105 -8.74 -6.63 2.77
CA ALA A 105 -8.76 -7.81 3.64
C ALA A 105 -8.25 -7.46 5.04
N ASP A 106 -7.15 -6.70 5.12
CA ASP A 106 -6.60 -6.24 6.40
C ASP A 106 -7.55 -5.28 7.12
N ALA A 107 -8.44 -4.59 6.40
CA ALA A 107 -9.43 -3.73 7.03
C ALA A 107 -10.35 -4.47 8.00
N ARG A 108 -10.66 -5.75 7.73
CA ARG A 108 -11.40 -6.57 8.70
C ARG A 108 -10.49 -7.24 9.72
N TYR A 109 -9.27 -7.60 9.32
CA TYR A 109 -8.30 -8.18 10.26
C TYR A 109 -7.85 -7.19 11.35
N PHE A 110 -7.94 -5.88 11.07
CA PHE A 110 -7.63 -4.81 12.01
C PHE A 110 -8.43 -4.90 13.31
N ASP A 111 -9.69 -5.33 13.28
CA ASP A 111 -10.52 -5.44 14.50
C ASP A 111 -9.90 -6.40 15.55
N PHE A 112 -9.10 -7.37 15.12
CA PHE A 112 -8.45 -8.34 16.00
C PHE A 112 -7.10 -7.87 16.54
N THR A 113 -6.35 -7.11 15.74
CA THR A 113 -4.96 -6.74 16.06
C THR A 113 -4.78 -5.28 16.48
N LEU A 114 -5.76 -4.44 16.14
CA LEU A 114 -5.76 -2.98 16.28
C LEU A 114 -4.53 -2.31 15.65
N LYS A 115 -3.92 -2.98 14.66
CA LYS A 115 -2.72 -2.52 13.94
C LYS A 115 -2.84 -2.95 12.47
N ARG A 116 -2.29 -2.16 11.55
CA ARG A 116 -2.17 -2.58 10.15
C ARG A 116 -1.18 -3.74 10.05
N SER A 117 -1.52 -4.76 9.27
CA SER A 117 -0.65 -5.94 9.13
C SER A 117 0.70 -5.59 8.55
N THR A 118 1.76 -6.12 9.16
CA THR A 118 3.13 -6.02 8.66
C THR A 118 3.56 -7.33 8.01
N ALA A 119 4.72 -7.33 7.35
CA ALA A 119 5.26 -8.54 6.72
C ALA A 119 5.40 -9.72 7.71
N PHE A 120 5.72 -9.43 8.97
CA PHE A 120 5.81 -10.44 10.02
C PHE A 120 4.46 -11.11 10.30
N GLN A 121 3.37 -10.32 10.43
CA GLN A 121 2.04 -10.91 10.63
C GLN A 121 1.62 -11.76 9.44
N TYR A 122 1.87 -11.30 8.20
CA TYR A 122 1.59 -12.11 7.03
C TYR A 122 2.38 -13.41 7.02
N GLN A 123 3.68 -13.37 7.29
CA GLN A 123 4.51 -14.56 7.34
C GLN A 123 4.05 -15.54 8.43
N PHE A 124 3.69 -15.02 9.60
CA PHE A 124 3.18 -15.83 10.71
C PHE A 124 1.85 -16.51 10.35
N ILE A 125 0.92 -15.76 9.76
CA ILE A 125 -0.38 -16.27 9.33
C ILE A 125 -0.20 -17.31 8.22
N THR A 126 0.56 -17.00 7.17
CA THR A 126 0.72 -17.94 6.03
C THR A 126 1.61 -19.14 6.35
N GLY A 127 2.40 -19.07 7.42
CA GLY A 127 3.27 -20.15 7.87
C GLY A 127 2.59 -21.14 8.80
N SER A 128 1.37 -20.86 9.29
CA SER A 128 0.59 -21.79 10.12
C SER A 128 -0.39 -22.62 9.27
N ASP A 129 -0.47 -23.92 9.55
CA ASP A 129 -1.45 -24.81 8.90
C ASP A 129 -2.90 -24.39 9.21
N GLU A 130 -3.10 -23.73 10.36
CA GLU A 130 -4.39 -23.19 10.81
C GLU A 130 -4.95 -22.13 9.85
N PHE A 131 -4.11 -21.36 9.15
CA PHE A 131 -4.60 -20.34 8.23
C PHE A 131 -5.41 -20.92 7.08
N LEU A 132 -4.96 -22.02 6.47
CA LEU A 132 -5.68 -22.66 5.37
C LEU A 132 -7.02 -23.24 5.84
N VAL A 133 -7.11 -23.65 7.11
CA VAL A 133 -8.35 -24.14 7.72
C VAL A 133 -9.32 -23.00 8.03
N LEU A 134 -8.81 -21.84 8.47
CA LEU A 134 -9.61 -20.68 8.85
C LEU A 134 -10.05 -19.82 7.65
N LEU A 135 -9.27 -19.82 6.56
CA LEU A 135 -9.50 -18.97 5.39
C LEU A 135 -10.90 -19.15 4.76
N PRO A 136 -11.42 -20.38 4.53
CA PRO A 136 -12.76 -20.56 3.98
C PRO A 136 -13.85 -19.95 4.86
N ARG A 137 -13.71 -20.10 6.19
CA ARG A 137 -14.67 -19.53 7.14
C ARG A 137 -14.59 -18.01 7.16
N PHE A 138 -13.38 -17.45 7.10
CA PHE A 138 -13.17 -16.01 6.99
C PHE A 138 -13.82 -15.42 5.72
N ILE A 139 -13.72 -16.13 4.59
CA ILE A 139 -14.36 -15.74 3.33
C ILE A 139 -15.88 -15.71 3.46
N VAL A 140 -16.48 -16.70 4.12
CA VAL A 140 -17.94 -16.77 4.34
C VAL A 140 -18.40 -15.68 5.29
N ASP A 141 -17.72 -15.51 6.43
CA ASP A 141 -18.10 -14.55 7.47
C ASP A 141 -17.94 -13.10 6.97
N TYR A 142 -16.96 -12.85 6.08
CA TYR A 142 -16.62 -11.52 5.56
C TYR A 142 -16.78 -11.39 4.04
N TRP A 143 -17.82 -12.04 3.49
CA TRP A 143 -18.14 -12.05 2.06
C TRP A 143 -18.25 -10.63 1.44
N TYR A 144 -18.71 -9.65 2.22
CA TYR A 144 -18.86 -8.26 1.79
C TYR A 144 -17.52 -7.59 1.45
N VAL A 145 -16.40 -8.05 2.04
CA VAL A 145 -15.05 -7.56 1.70
C VAL A 145 -14.69 -7.97 0.29
N ILE A 146 -14.92 -9.25 -0.07
CA ILE A 146 -14.67 -9.78 -1.40
C ILE A 146 -15.59 -9.11 -2.42
N LEU A 147 -16.87 -8.95 -2.11
CA LEU A 147 -17.80 -8.27 -3.00
C LEU A 147 -17.39 -6.81 -3.24
N SER A 148 -16.98 -6.10 -2.19
CA SER A 148 -16.50 -4.71 -2.29
C SER A 148 -15.20 -4.62 -3.09
N TRP A 149 -14.29 -5.59 -2.93
CA TRP A 149 -13.07 -5.72 -3.73
C TRP A 149 -13.38 -5.96 -5.22
N ILE A 150 -14.28 -6.91 -5.53
CA ILE A 150 -14.73 -7.16 -6.91
C ILE A 150 -15.35 -5.89 -7.50
N GLY A 151 -16.20 -5.20 -6.75
CA GLY A 151 -16.79 -3.91 -7.15
C GLY A 151 -15.73 -2.84 -7.45
N ALA A 152 -14.71 -2.72 -6.59
CA ALA A 152 -13.59 -1.80 -6.78
C ALA A 152 -12.76 -2.14 -8.02
N VAL A 153 -12.47 -3.43 -8.25
CA VAL A 153 -11.73 -3.91 -9.45
C VAL A 153 -12.55 -3.72 -10.72
N PHE A 154 -13.87 -3.92 -10.65
CA PHE A 154 -14.77 -3.67 -11.77
C PHE A 154 -14.80 -2.18 -12.12
N LEU A 155 -15.01 -1.31 -11.12
CA LEU A 155 -14.97 0.15 -11.29
C LEU A 155 -13.61 0.59 -11.86
N PHE A 156 -12.51 0.04 -11.34
CA PHE A 156 -11.17 0.31 -11.84
C PHE A 156 -11.00 -0.07 -13.31
N SER A 157 -11.42 -1.28 -13.68
CA SER A 157 -11.31 -1.78 -15.05
C SER A 157 -12.20 -0.99 -16.01
N PHE A 158 -13.38 -0.58 -15.56
CA PHE A 158 -14.29 0.29 -16.31
C PHE A 158 -13.67 1.68 -16.53
N LEU A 159 -13.20 2.35 -15.47
CA LEU A 159 -12.55 3.66 -15.56
C LEU A 159 -11.27 3.62 -16.40
N TYR A 160 -10.51 2.53 -16.31
CA TYR A 160 -9.34 2.30 -17.16
C TYR A 160 -9.74 2.24 -18.65
N SER A 161 -10.84 1.57 -18.99
CA SER A 161 -11.30 1.45 -20.38
C SER A 161 -11.79 2.76 -20.99
N LEU A 162 -12.29 3.69 -20.18
CA LEU A 162 -12.68 5.04 -20.63
C LEU A 162 -11.46 5.89 -21.05
N GLY A 163 -10.29 5.61 -20.50
CA GLY A 163 -9.05 6.35 -20.75
C GLY A 163 -8.25 5.89 -21.97
N ASP A 164 -8.76 4.93 -22.75
CA ASP A 164 -8.00 4.32 -23.83
C ASP A 164 -7.63 5.34 -24.92
N LEU A 165 -6.40 5.19 -25.43
CA LEU A 165 -5.90 5.99 -26.55
C LEU A 165 -6.67 5.59 -27.81
N ARG A 166 -7.88 6.13 -28.03
CA ARG A 166 -8.52 6.06 -29.34
C ARG A 166 -7.56 6.65 -30.37
N LYS A 167 -7.33 5.88 -31.44
CA LYS A 167 -6.43 6.17 -32.56
C LYS A 167 -6.67 7.59 -33.07
N ASN A 168 -5.87 8.54 -32.60
CA ASN A 168 -5.91 9.92 -33.07
C ASN A 168 -4.60 10.25 -33.77
N THR A 169 -4.78 10.67 -35.02
CA THR A 169 -3.83 11.11 -36.03
C THR A 169 -2.65 11.90 -35.45
N PHE A 170 -1.48 11.56 -35.97
CA PHE A 170 -0.20 12.13 -35.55
C PHE A 170 0.02 13.46 -36.24
N LEU A 171 0.44 14.47 -35.47
CA LEU A 171 1.01 15.68 -36.05
C LEU A 171 2.50 15.42 -36.28
N PRO A 172 3.04 15.67 -37.49
CA PRO A 172 4.45 15.47 -37.77
C PRO A 172 5.31 16.38 -36.87
N VAL A 173 6.34 15.81 -36.25
CA VAL A 173 7.25 16.52 -35.37
C VAL A 173 8.25 17.32 -36.20
N ARG A 174 8.42 18.62 -35.88
CA ARG A 174 9.25 19.61 -36.60
C ARG A 174 10.75 19.24 -36.73
N SER A 175 11.30 18.38 -35.86
CA SER A 175 12.70 17.92 -35.88
C SER A 175 12.89 16.66 -35.01
N LYS A 176 13.57 15.64 -35.55
CA LYS A 176 13.83 14.36 -34.87
C LYS A 176 14.80 14.51 -33.68
N ALA A 177 15.82 15.35 -33.82
CA ALA A 177 16.83 15.58 -32.78
C ALA A 177 16.27 16.36 -31.57
N VAL A 178 15.50 17.42 -31.83
CA VAL A 178 14.83 18.20 -30.78
C VAL A 178 13.84 17.33 -29.99
N SER A 179 13.18 16.39 -30.66
CA SER A 179 12.28 15.44 -29.99
C SER A 179 13.01 14.47 -29.05
N ILE A 180 14.19 13.97 -29.43
CA ILE A 180 14.97 13.04 -28.61
C ILE A 180 15.51 13.75 -27.37
N VAL A 181 16.09 14.96 -27.51
CA VAL A 181 16.58 15.75 -26.37
C VAL A 181 15.45 16.04 -25.39
N TYR A 182 14.29 16.46 -25.87
CA TYR A 182 13.11 16.68 -25.03
C TYR A 182 12.68 15.42 -24.28
N GLN A 183 12.66 14.26 -24.93
CA GLN A 183 12.31 12.99 -24.30
C GLN A 183 13.30 12.61 -23.18
N ILE A 184 14.60 12.80 -23.41
CA ILE A 184 15.64 12.52 -22.41
C ILE A 184 15.49 13.44 -21.20
N VAL A 185 15.31 14.75 -21.41
CA VAL A 185 15.12 15.71 -20.32
C VAL A 185 13.87 15.39 -19.50
N MET A 186 12.75 15.11 -20.17
CA MET A 186 11.51 14.72 -19.50
C MET A 186 11.64 13.39 -18.77
N PHE A 187 12.37 12.42 -19.33
CA PHE A 187 12.66 11.15 -18.67
C PHE A 187 13.42 11.38 -17.37
N ALA A 188 14.52 12.14 -17.41
CA ALA A 188 15.32 12.46 -16.22
C ALA A 188 14.49 13.19 -15.15
N PHE A 189 13.67 14.16 -15.56
CA PHE A 189 12.78 14.90 -14.66
C PHE A 189 11.74 13.97 -13.98
N LEU A 190 11.06 13.13 -14.75
CA LEU A 190 10.06 12.20 -14.20
C LEU A 190 10.69 11.12 -13.31
N MET A 191 11.87 10.64 -13.66
CA MET A 191 12.65 9.75 -12.79
C MET A 191 12.95 10.41 -11.44
N GLY A 192 13.38 11.68 -11.44
CA GLY A 192 13.57 12.45 -10.22
C GLY A 192 12.29 12.57 -9.39
N MET A 193 11.17 12.96 -10.02
CA MET A 193 9.87 13.05 -9.33
C MET A 193 9.42 11.71 -8.75
N MET A 194 9.62 10.61 -9.46
CA MET A 194 9.29 9.27 -8.98
C MET A 194 10.12 8.88 -7.77
N LEU A 195 11.43 9.14 -7.78
CA LEU A 195 12.29 8.85 -6.63
C LEU A 195 11.83 9.62 -5.38
N VAL A 196 11.49 10.91 -5.56
CA VAL A 196 10.93 11.71 -4.47
C VAL A 196 9.59 11.13 -4.02
N GLY A 197 8.67 10.82 -4.93
CA GLY A 197 7.38 10.23 -4.59
C GLY A 197 7.47 8.86 -3.90
N ALA A 198 8.34 7.98 -4.38
CA ALA A 198 8.59 6.65 -3.81
C ALA A 198 9.16 6.75 -2.38
N ARG A 199 10.09 7.68 -2.14
CA ARG A 199 10.60 7.99 -0.80
C ARG A 199 9.57 8.69 0.09
N GLY A 200 8.47 9.15 -0.51
CA GLY A 200 7.45 9.97 0.12
C GLY A 200 7.92 11.38 0.43
N GLY A 201 8.77 12.01 -0.37
CA GLY A 201 9.20 13.40 -0.22
C GLY A 201 10.71 13.57 -0.07
N LEU A 202 11.14 14.81 0.20
CA LEU A 202 12.54 15.24 0.23
C LEU A 202 13.28 14.92 1.55
N GLN A 203 12.79 13.94 2.30
CA GLN A 203 13.31 13.56 3.59
C GLN A 203 14.55 12.66 3.48
N ASN A 204 15.46 12.77 4.45
CA ASN A 204 16.75 12.05 4.47
C ASN A 204 16.59 10.53 4.53
N LYS A 205 15.55 10.03 5.21
CA LYS A 205 15.22 8.61 5.32
C LYS A 205 13.94 8.29 4.54
N PRO A 206 13.82 7.11 3.90
CA PRO A 206 12.56 6.67 3.29
C PRO A 206 11.39 6.68 4.27
N LEU A 207 10.15 6.72 3.76
CA LEU A 207 8.98 6.57 4.60
C LEU A 207 9.01 5.23 5.35
N THR A 208 8.73 5.27 6.65
CA THR A 208 8.52 4.11 7.50
C THR A 208 7.11 4.16 8.11
N VAL A 209 6.63 3.03 8.61
CA VAL A 209 5.35 2.93 9.34
C VAL A 209 5.27 3.94 10.50
N SER A 210 6.37 4.13 11.23
CA SER A 210 6.49 5.08 12.34
C SER A 210 6.38 6.55 11.92
N ASN A 211 6.52 6.89 10.63
CA ASN A 211 6.33 8.28 10.21
C ASN A 211 4.86 8.72 10.26
N ALA A 212 3.89 7.78 10.26
CA ALA A 212 2.47 8.14 10.35
C ALA A 212 2.15 8.89 11.66
N THR A 213 2.75 8.48 12.77
CA THR A 213 2.54 9.10 14.09
C THR A 213 3.17 10.48 14.25
N LYS A 214 4.00 10.92 13.28
CA LYS A 214 4.52 12.30 13.25
C LYS A 214 3.48 13.31 12.77
N TYR A 215 2.50 12.86 11.99
CA TYR A 215 1.51 13.73 11.35
C TYR A 215 0.13 13.63 11.98
N THR A 216 -0.15 12.55 12.72
CA THR A 216 -1.40 12.36 13.45
C THR A 216 -1.15 11.60 14.76
N SER A 217 -2.16 11.54 15.62
CA SER A 217 -2.09 10.77 16.87
C SER A 217 -1.87 9.28 16.59
N ALA A 218 -1.27 8.56 17.55
CA ALA A 218 -1.08 7.11 17.43
C ALA A 218 -2.40 6.35 17.19
N LYS A 219 -3.52 6.88 17.71
CA LYS A 219 -4.86 6.32 17.51
C LYS A 219 -5.31 6.35 16.04
N TYR A 220 -4.98 7.41 15.29
CA TYR A 220 -5.41 7.55 13.89
C TYR A 220 -4.37 7.12 12.86
N ALA A 221 -3.15 6.82 13.30
CA ALA A 221 -2.08 6.33 12.43
C ALA A 221 -2.48 5.12 11.56
N PRO A 222 -3.30 4.15 12.02
CA PRO A 222 -3.76 3.05 11.17
C PRO A 222 -4.62 3.48 9.97
N ILE A 223 -5.33 4.62 10.05
CA ILE A 223 -6.11 5.15 8.92
C ILE A 223 -5.17 5.78 7.87
N VAL A 224 -4.10 6.44 8.32
CA VAL A 224 -3.08 7.04 7.44
C VAL A 224 -2.37 5.95 6.62
N LEU A 225 -2.06 4.83 7.26
CA LEU A 225 -1.34 3.72 6.65
C LEU A 225 -2.27 2.87 5.76
N ASN A 226 -1.67 2.28 4.74
CA ASN A 226 -2.25 1.17 3.98
C ASN A 226 -1.40 -0.08 4.21
N THR A 227 -2.03 -1.25 4.11
CA THR A 227 -1.37 -2.53 4.42
C THR A 227 -0.25 -2.88 3.45
N PRO A 228 -0.39 -2.68 2.12
CA PRO A 228 0.72 -2.91 1.21
C PRO A 228 1.98 -2.11 1.55
N PHE A 229 1.83 -0.86 2.00
CA PHE A 229 2.94 -0.02 2.46
C PHE A 229 3.60 -0.62 3.70
N ALA A 230 2.80 -1.00 4.70
CA ALA A 230 3.30 -1.59 5.94
C ALA A 230 4.07 -2.89 5.66
N VAL A 231 3.52 -3.77 4.82
CA VAL A 231 4.18 -5.02 4.41
C VAL A 231 5.48 -4.73 3.65
N MET A 232 5.43 -3.90 2.60
CA MET A 232 6.61 -3.57 1.78
C MET A 232 7.76 -2.98 2.62
N THR A 233 7.47 -2.11 3.58
CA THR A 233 8.50 -1.44 4.38
C THR A 233 9.00 -2.24 5.57
N THR A 234 8.29 -3.30 5.97
CA THR A 234 8.70 -4.18 7.08
C THR A 234 9.25 -5.51 6.58
N PHE A 235 9.16 -5.78 5.28
CA PHE A 235 9.70 -6.98 4.66
C PHE A 235 11.23 -7.07 4.87
N GLY A 236 11.70 -8.22 5.34
CA GLY A 236 13.12 -8.47 5.59
C GLY A 236 13.69 -7.82 6.84
N HIS A 237 12.88 -7.14 7.67
CA HIS A 237 13.32 -6.74 9.00
C HIS A 237 13.50 -7.97 9.89
N LYS A 238 14.68 -8.10 10.53
CA LYS A 238 14.94 -9.17 11.50
C LYS A 238 14.05 -8.97 12.73
N SER A 239 13.33 -10.02 13.12
CA SER A 239 12.72 -10.09 14.44
C SER A 239 13.82 -10.04 15.50
N LEU A 240 13.49 -9.50 16.67
CA LEU A 240 14.38 -9.63 17.82
C LEU A 240 14.57 -11.13 18.09
N GLU A 241 15.82 -11.56 18.12
CA GLU A 241 16.14 -12.93 18.53
C GLU A 241 15.79 -13.07 20.01
N TYR A 242 14.96 -14.06 20.33
CA TYR A 242 14.72 -14.42 21.72
C TYR A 242 16.06 -14.86 22.32
N ARG A 243 16.48 -14.17 23.38
CA ARG A 243 17.70 -14.46 24.12
C ARG A 243 17.29 -14.94 25.50
N GLU A 244 17.57 -16.21 25.77
CA GLU A 244 17.47 -16.76 27.11
C GLU A 244 18.69 -16.26 27.88
N TYR A 245 18.52 -15.15 28.60
CA TYR A 245 19.57 -14.56 29.43
C TYR A 245 19.73 -15.28 30.77
N PHE A 246 18.65 -15.90 31.26
CA PHE A 246 18.59 -16.60 32.54
C PHE A 246 17.83 -17.90 32.37
N THR A 247 18.27 -18.93 33.09
CA THR A 247 17.54 -20.17 33.29
C THR A 247 16.33 -19.92 34.20
N LEU A 248 15.36 -20.84 34.19
CA LEU A 248 14.18 -20.73 35.06
C LEU A 248 14.59 -20.71 36.55
N GLU A 249 15.62 -21.47 36.91
CA GLU A 249 16.17 -21.56 38.26
C GLU A 249 16.77 -20.22 38.71
N GLU A 250 17.60 -19.59 37.88
CA GLU A 250 18.17 -18.25 38.15
C GLU A 250 17.07 -17.18 38.27
N CYS A 251 16.02 -17.26 37.44
CA CYS A 251 14.85 -16.37 37.57
C CYS A 251 14.14 -16.52 38.91
N HIS A 252 14.00 -17.75 39.42
CA HIS A 252 13.36 -18.02 40.72
C HIS A 252 14.19 -17.50 41.90
N GLU A 253 15.52 -17.52 41.81
CA GLU A 253 16.40 -16.96 42.83
C GLU A 253 16.41 -15.42 42.82
N ILE A 254 16.47 -14.81 41.63
CA ILE A 254 16.53 -13.34 41.49
C ILE A 254 15.18 -12.69 41.77
N TYR A 255 14.08 -13.32 41.35
CA TYR A 255 12.73 -12.77 41.48
C TYR A 255 11.70 -13.89 41.72
N PRO A 256 11.58 -14.41 42.95
CA PRO A 256 10.60 -15.43 43.27
C PRO A 256 9.18 -14.88 43.10
N VAL A 257 8.46 -15.35 42.07
CA VAL A 257 7.07 -14.96 41.79
C VAL A 257 6.08 -15.54 42.81
N LEU A 258 6.50 -16.59 43.53
CA LEU A 258 5.76 -17.17 44.65
C LEU A 258 5.99 -16.33 45.92
N HIS A 259 5.05 -15.45 46.24
CA HIS A 259 5.00 -14.82 47.56
C HIS A 259 4.63 -15.88 48.60
N GLN A 260 5.60 -16.27 49.43
CA GLN A 260 5.33 -17.04 50.64
C GLN A 260 4.87 -16.07 51.72
N TYR A 261 3.57 -16.09 52.03
CA TYR A 261 3.04 -15.34 53.17
C TYR A 261 3.48 -16.03 54.47
N GLU A 262 4.23 -15.32 55.32
CA GLU A 262 4.73 -15.84 56.62
C GLU A 262 3.63 -16.10 57.64
N HIS A 263 2.41 -15.61 57.40
CA HIS A 263 1.28 -15.78 58.29
C HIS A 263 0.23 -16.67 57.64
N ALA A 264 -0.15 -17.73 58.35
CA ALA A 264 -1.37 -18.45 58.05
C ALA A 264 -2.54 -17.46 58.17
N ASP A 265 -3.38 -17.39 57.13
CA ASP A 265 -4.62 -16.63 57.16
C ASP A 265 -5.47 -17.18 58.32
N THR A 266 -5.49 -16.49 59.45
CA THR A 266 -6.33 -16.83 60.61
C THR A 266 -7.75 -16.26 60.46
N SER A 267 -8.11 -15.82 59.25
CA SER A 267 -9.40 -15.26 58.90
C SER A 267 -10.42 -16.35 58.52
N PHE A 268 -10.68 -17.28 59.45
CA PHE A 268 -11.87 -18.15 59.45
C PHE A 268 -12.42 -18.32 60.86
#